data_AF-F5XTU1-F1
#
_entry.id   AF-F5XTU1-F1
#
_cell.length_a   1.000
_cell.length_b   1.000
_cell.length_c   1.000
_cell.angle_alpha   90.00
_cell.angle_beta   90.00
_cell.angle_gamma   90.00
#
_symmetry.space_group_name_H-M   'P 1'
#
loop_
_entity.id
_entity.type
_entity.pdbx_description
1 polymer ?
#
loop_
_entity_poly.entity_id
_entity_poly.type
_entity_poly.pdbx_seq_one_letter_code
_entity_poly.pdbx_strand_id
1 'polypeptide(L)'
;MTSPTTPQPGRPVVLEAAPRGLWPTLIGAVMALLAPMFGFLVGTSLGPGSGGTAISPIHLGLFLGVVLGGCGVLLAAVGGRRLYRTHREQQGAREDQE
;
A
#
# COMPACT_ATOMS: atom_id res chain seq x y z
N MET A 1 -40.18 9.87 -40.41
CA MET A 1 -40.28 10.75 -39.23
C MET A 1 -39.51 10.06 -38.11
N THR A 2 -38.27 10.47 -37.85
CA THR A 2 -37.36 9.85 -36.88
C THR A 2 -37.53 10.53 -35.53
N SER A 3 -38.03 9.81 -34.53
CA SER A 3 -38.17 10.33 -33.17
C SER A 3 -36.79 10.68 -32.59
N PRO A 4 -36.59 11.86 -31.98
CA PRO A 4 -35.33 12.19 -31.32
C PRO A 4 -35.19 11.33 -30.06
N THR A 5 -34.23 10.41 -30.05
CA THR A 5 -33.83 9.67 -28.84
C THR A 5 -33.22 10.67 -27.86
N THR A 6 -34.00 11.13 -26.89
CA THR A 6 -33.48 11.96 -25.80
C THR A 6 -32.47 11.14 -25.00
N PRO A 7 -31.23 11.61 -24.79
CA PRO A 7 -30.25 10.87 -24.00
C PRO A 7 -30.80 10.64 -22.59
N GLN A 8 -30.94 9.38 -22.20
CA GLN A 8 -31.33 9.01 -20.84
C GLN A 8 -30.27 9.55 -19.86
N PRO A 9 -30.64 10.37 -18.86
CA PRO A 9 -29.69 10.83 -17.86
C PRO A 9 -29.07 9.63 -17.14
N GLY A 10 -27.74 9.61 -17.04
CA GLY A 10 -27.01 8.54 -16.35
C GLY A 10 -27.34 8.48 -14.85
N ARG A 11 -27.17 7.29 -14.24
CA ARG A 11 -27.35 7.12 -12.79
C ARG A 11 -26.35 8.02 -12.03
N PRO A 12 -26.79 8.82 -11.05
CA PRO A 12 -25.87 9.62 -10.25
C PRO A 12 -24.94 8.70 -9.45
N VAL A 13 -23.62 8.89 -9.60
CA VAL A 13 -22.59 8.18 -8.86
C VAL A 13 -22.09 9.11 -7.75
N VAL A 14 -22.32 8.73 -6.50
CA VAL A 14 -21.74 9.42 -5.34
C VAL A 14 -20.41 8.76 -5.02
N LEU A 15 -19.32 9.52 -5.10
CA LEU A 15 -17.99 9.06 -4.72
C LEU A 15 -17.82 9.19 -3.21
N GLU A 16 -17.67 8.07 -2.51
CA GLU A 16 -17.28 8.07 -1.10
C GLU A 16 -15.76 8.15 -0.97
N ALA A 17 -15.29 8.95 -0.01
CA ALA A 17 -13.88 9.04 0.29
C ALA A 17 -13.36 7.70 0.84
N ALA A 18 -12.15 7.31 0.44
CA ALA A 18 -11.50 6.11 0.94
C ALA A 18 -11.39 6.13 2.48
N PRO A 19 -11.64 4.99 3.17
CA PRO A 19 -11.55 4.90 4.63
C PRO A 19 -10.21 5.39 5.18
N ARG A 20 -10.26 6.10 6.30
CA ARG A 20 -9.07 6.62 7.00
C ARG A 20 -8.21 5.44 7.49
N GLY A 21 -7.14 5.12 6.76
CA GLY A 21 -6.26 3.99 7.05
C GLY A 21 -6.01 3.07 5.85
N LEU A 22 -6.84 3.13 4.81
CA LEU A 22 -6.68 2.29 3.61
C LEU A 22 -5.35 2.57 2.89
N TRP A 23 -5.09 3.83 2.56
CA TRP A 23 -3.87 4.26 1.86
C TRP A 23 -2.57 3.88 2.57
N PRO A 24 -2.37 4.20 3.87
CA PRO A 24 -1.14 3.79 4.56
C PRO A 24 -1.03 2.27 4.69
N THR A 25 -2.15 1.54 4.78
CA THR A 25 -2.12 0.06 4.76
C THR A 25 -1.62 -0.47 3.43
N LEU A 26 -2.19 0.02 2.33
CA LEU A 26 -1.85 -0.42 0.99
C LEU A 26 -0.40 -0.08 0.63
N ILE A 27 0.00 1.18 0.85
CA ILE A 27 1.38 1.62 0.57
C ILE A 27 2.37 0.84 1.44
N GLY A 28 2.06 0.65 2.73
CA GLY A 28 2.91 -0.10 3.63
C GLY A 28 3.08 -1.56 3.21
N ALA A 29 1.99 -2.22 2.80
CA ALA A 29 2.02 -3.60 2.33
C ALA A 29 2.81 -3.75 1.02
N VAL A 30 2.60 -2.84 0.06
CA VAL A 30 3.37 -2.82 -1.20
C VAL A 30 4.85 -2.59 -0.92
N MET A 31 5.19 -1.64 -0.05
CA MET A 31 6.57 -1.34 0.32
C MET A 31 7.23 -2.51 1.06
N ALA A 32 6.50 -3.17 1.97
CA ALA A 32 6.98 -4.34 2.71
C ALA A 32 7.36 -5.50 1.78
N LEU A 33 6.58 -5.71 0.72
CA LEU A 33 6.82 -6.77 -0.25
C LEU A 33 7.92 -6.42 -1.26
N LEU A 34 7.84 -5.22 -1.84
CA LEU A 34 8.68 -4.83 -2.96
C LEU A 34 10.07 -4.35 -2.55
N ALA A 35 10.21 -3.67 -1.41
CA ALA A 35 11.50 -3.09 -1.02
C ALA A 35 12.62 -4.13 -0.85
N PRO A 36 12.41 -5.29 -0.21
CA PRO A 36 13.45 -6.33 -0.14
C PRO A 36 13.80 -6.91 -1.51
N MET A 37 12.81 -7.12 -2.38
CA MET A 37 13.04 -7.63 -3.74
C MET A 37 13.85 -6.64 -4.58
N PHE A 38 13.51 -5.35 -4.51
CA PHE A 38 14.26 -4.30 -5.20
C PHE A 38 15.67 -4.13 -4.64
N GLY A 39 15.81 -4.16 -3.31
CA GLY A 39 17.12 -4.08 -2.65
C GLY A 39 18.05 -5.22 -3.08
N PHE A 40 17.52 -6.44 -3.13
CA PHE A 40 18.23 -7.59 -3.66
C PHE A 40 18.58 -7.40 -5.15
N LEU A 41 17.61 -7.03 -5.98
CA LEU A 41 17.80 -6.86 -7.43
C LEU A 41 18.88 -5.83 -7.76
N VAL A 42 18.82 -4.65 -7.12
CA VAL A 42 19.82 -3.59 -7.28
C VAL A 42 21.18 -4.04 -6.73
N GLY A 43 21.19 -4.73 -5.59
CA GLY A 43 22.42 -5.28 -5.02
C GLY A 43 23.09 -6.29 -5.94
N THR A 44 22.32 -7.10 -6.68
CA THR A 44 22.84 -8.05 -7.66
C THR A 44 23.30 -7.39 -8.96
N SER A 45 22.61 -6.33 -9.43
CA SER A 45 22.97 -5.66 -10.69
C SER A 45 24.28 -4.87 -10.59
N LEU A 46 24.68 -4.47 -9.38
CA LEU A 46 25.97 -3.82 -9.10
C LEU A 46 27.18 -4.78 -9.18
N GLY A 47 26.95 -6.10 -9.24
CA GLY A 47 27.99 -7.11 -9.41
C GLY A 47 28.83 -7.39 -8.14
N PRO A 48 29.78 -8.34 -8.21
CA PRO A 48 30.71 -8.62 -7.13
C PRO A 48 31.58 -7.40 -6.89
N GLY A 49 31.53 -6.82 -5.69
CA GLY A 49 32.33 -5.64 -5.36
C GLY A 49 33.80 -5.82 -5.72
N SER A 50 34.44 -4.78 -6.27
CA SER A 50 35.87 -4.79 -6.53
C SER A 50 36.62 -5.09 -5.21
N GLY A 51 37.70 -5.87 -5.30
CA GLY A 51 38.36 -6.60 -4.21
C GLY A 51 38.96 -5.80 -3.04
N GLY A 52 38.47 -4.60 -2.75
CA GLY A 52 38.79 -3.80 -1.56
C GLY A 52 37.57 -3.43 -0.69
N THR A 53 36.34 -3.76 -1.09
CA THR A 53 35.16 -3.42 -0.28
C THR A 53 34.86 -4.50 0.76
N ALA A 54 34.88 -4.14 2.04
CA ALA A 54 34.62 -5.07 3.16
C ALA A 54 33.18 -5.65 3.16
N ILE A 55 32.23 -4.98 2.49
CA ILE A 55 30.83 -5.40 2.39
C ILE A 55 30.44 -5.51 0.92
N SER A 56 29.91 -6.67 0.52
CA SER A 56 29.45 -6.90 -0.85
C SER A 56 28.19 -6.08 -1.16
N PRO A 57 28.07 -5.48 -2.35
CA PRO A 57 26.91 -4.68 -2.77
C PRO A 57 25.56 -5.39 -2.59
N ILE A 58 25.52 -6.72 -2.77
CA ILE A 58 24.31 -7.53 -2.57
C ILE A 58 23.80 -7.48 -1.12
N HIS A 59 24.72 -7.45 -0.15
CA HIS A 59 24.36 -7.40 1.27
C HIS A 59 23.82 -6.03 1.64
N LEU A 60 24.44 -4.96 1.14
CA LEU A 60 23.97 -3.59 1.36
C LEU A 60 22.60 -3.36 0.74
N GLY A 61 22.41 -3.79 -0.52
CA GLY A 61 21.14 -3.68 -1.23
C GLY A 61 20.02 -4.42 -0.50
N LEU A 62 20.24 -5.69 -0.14
CA LEU A 62 19.28 -6.48 0.61
C LEU A 62 18.98 -5.87 1.98
N PHE A 63 20.01 -5.46 2.73
CA PHE A 63 19.86 -4.85 4.05
C PHE A 63 18.99 -3.58 3.97
N LEU A 64 19.30 -2.69 3.04
CA LEU A 64 18.51 -1.46 2.85
C LEU A 64 17.07 -1.78 2.44
N GLY A 65 16.89 -2.76 1.56
CA GLY A 65 15.56 -3.24 1.14
C GLY A 65 14.74 -3.81 2.30
N VAL A 66 15.37 -4.57 3.21
CA VAL A 66 14.72 -5.13 4.41
C VAL A 66 14.36 -4.03 5.41
N VAL A 67 15.25 -3.06 5.64
CA VAL A 67 14.98 -1.93 6.55
C VAL A 67 13.78 -1.12 6.03
N LEU A 68 13.78 -0.78 4.73
CA LEU A 68 12.66 -0.10 4.09
C LEU A 68 11.38 -0.94 4.12
N GLY A 69 11.49 -2.25 3.86
CA GLY A 69 10.37 -3.18 3.94
C GLY A 69 9.77 -3.23 5.35
N GLY A 70 10.62 -3.24 6.38
CA GLY A 70 10.21 -3.18 7.78
C GLY A 70 9.46 -1.88 8.12
N CYS A 71 9.93 -0.73 7.63
CA CYS A 71 9.18 0.52 7.73
C CYS A 71 7.81 0.42 7.04
N GLY A 72 7.73 -0.27 5.89
CA GLY A 72 6.47 -0.59 5.21
C GLY A 72 5.52 -1.40 6.09
N VAL A 73 6.02 -2.42 6.80
CA VAL A 73 5.22 -3.21 7.75
C VAL A 73 4.67 -2.34 8.88
N LEU A 74 5.48 -1.44 9.44
CA LEU A 74 5.03 -0.51 10.48
C LEU A 74 3.93 0.42 9.96
N LEU A 75 4.11 0.97 8.75
CA LEU A 75 3.11 1.81 8.09
C LEU A 75 1.80 1.03 7.87
N ALA A 76 1.91 -0.22 7.44
CA ALA A 76 0.78 -1.09 7.20
C ALA A 76 0.02 -1.40 8.49
N ALA A 77 0.74 -1.69 9.57
CA ALA A 77 0.15 -1.96 10.88
C ALA A 77 -0.56 -0.72 11.45
N VAL A 78 0.04 0.47 11.34
CA VAL A 78 -0.60 1.72 11.78
C VAL A 78 -1.84 2.04 10.95
N GLY A 79 -1.77 1.88 9.63
CA GLY A 79 -2.91 2.02 8.72
C GLY A 79 -4.04 1.04 9.05
N GLY A 80 -3.69 -0.23 9.25
CA GLY A 80 -4.64 -1.30 9.57
C GLY A 80 -5.32 -1.08 10.91
N ARG A 81 -4.58 -0.61 11.93
CA ARG A 81 -5.16 -0.24 13.23
C ARG A 81 -6.15 0.92 13.10
N ARG A 82 -5.86 1.93 12.28
CA ARG A 82 -6.79 3.05 12.01
C ARG A 82 -8.04 2.59 11.26
N LEU A 83 -7.87 1.68 10.31
CA LEU A 83 -8.97 1.11 9.54
C LEU A 83 -9.88 0.25 10.44
N TYR A 84 -9.30 -0.62 11.27
CA TYR A 84 -10.03 -1.44 12.22
C TYR A 84 -10.87 -0.61 13.20
N ARG A 85 -10.32 0.52 13.69
CA ARG A 85 -11.06 1.42 14.59
C ARG A 85 -12.27 2.04 13.91
N THR A 86 -12.12 2.48 12.66
CA THR A 86 -13.21 3.11 11.89
C THR A 86 -14.35 2.11 11.63
N HIS A 87 -14.04 0.85 11.29
CA HIS A 87 -15.06 -0.17 11.08
C HIS A 87 -15.81 -0.52 12.38
N ARG A 88 -15.11 -0.55 13.52
CA ARG A 88 -15.74 -0.83 14.81
C ARG A 88 -16.71 0.28 15.24
N GLU A 89 -16.37 1.54 15.01
CA GLU A 89 -17.24 2.69 15.28
C GLU A 89 -18.52 2.65 14.42
N GLN A 90 -18.43 2.15 13.18
CA GLN A 90 -19.59 2.02 12.27
C GLN A 90 -20.50 0.83 12.61
N GLN A 91 -19.96 -0.24 13.20
CA GLN A 91 -20.74 -1.44 13.56
C GLN A 91 -21.62 -1.19 14.79
N GLY A 92 -21.08 -0.52 15.83
CA GLY A 92 -21.88 -0.18 17.02
C GLY A 92 -23.07 0.73 16.71
N ALA A 93 -22.90 1.70 15.81
CA ALA A 93 -23.99 2.59 15.38
C ALA A 93 -25.11 1.89 14.58
N ARG A 94 -24.84 0.71 14.00
CA ARG A 94 -25.86 -0.10 13.31
C ARG A 94 -26.65 -0.97 14.29
N GLU A 95 -26.02 -1.46 15.35
CA GLU A 95 -26.68 -2.26 16.39
C GLU A 95 -27.68 -1.42 17.21
N ASP A 96 -27.44 -0.11 17.37
CA ASP A 96 -28.37 0.81 18.05
C ASP A 96 -29.62 1.19 17.20
N GLN A 97 -29.65 0.79 15.92
CA GLN A 97 -30.77 1.07 14.99
C GLN A 97 -31.71 -0.14 14.76
N GLU A 98 -31.40 -1.31 15.33
CA GLU A 98 -32.26 -2.51 15.34
C GLU A 98 -32.97 -2.67 16.69
#